data_AF-A0A349W2H8-F1
#
_entry.id   AF-A0A349W2H8-F1
#
_cell.length_a   1.000
_cell.length_b   1.000
_cell.length_c   1.000
_cell.angle_alpha   90.00
_cell.angle_beta   90.00
_cell.angle_gamma   90.00
#
_symmetry.space_group_name_H-M   'P 1'
#
loop_
_entity.id
_entity.type
_entity.pdbx_description
1 polymer ?
#
loop_
_entity_poly.entity_id
_entity_poly.type
_entity_poly.pdbx_seq_one_letter_code
_entity_poly.pdbx_strand_id
1 'polypeptide(L)'
;MAKRTYEFDYQCGDASCIIEVDTKIFTEEIALEVLNFFDWDWDEDGDVVSEAVKKYSLQIFQLSAGMNYSLQGLISAFNDQEGFAPFGKTYGIQLKEFEKYEFADYCLDVQMTEE
;
A
#
# COMPACT_ATOMS: atom_id res chain seq x y z
N MET A 1 -24.42 3.01 6.24
CA MET A 1 -23.02 2.64 6.54
C MET A 1 -22.17 3.30 5.46
N ALA A 2 -21.11 4.02 5.82
CA ALA A 2 -20.22 4.63 4.85
C ALA A 2 -18.99 3.74 4.73
N LYS A 3 -18.77 3.16 3.55
CA LYS A 3 -17.56 2.40 3.21
C LYS A 3 -16.85 3.15 2.10
N ARG A 4 -15.53 3.20 2.15
CA ARG A 4 -14.71 3.77 1.08
C ARG A 4 -13.83 2.68 0.49
N THR A 5 -13.74 2.68 -0.83
CA THR A 5 -12.86 1.79 -1.59
C THR A 5 -11.86 2.68 -2.31
N TYR A 6 -10.57 2.37 -2.14
CA TYR A 6 -9.49 3.09 -2.79
C TYR A 6 -8.80 2.18 -3.79
N GLU A 7 -8.46 2.76 -4.93
CA GLU A 7 -7.69 2.14 -6.00
C GLU A 7 -6.52 3.08 -6.31
N PHE A 8 -5.30 2.53 -6.35
CA PHE A 8 -4.08 3.28 -6.65
C PHE A 8 -3.39 2.61 -7.83
N ASP A 9 -3.02 3.43 -8.83
CA ASP A 9 -2.29 3.04 -10.03
C ASP A 9 -0.92 3.74 -10.01
N TYR A 10 0.17 2.98 -10.09
CA TYR A 10 1.53 3.49 -10.18
C TYR A 10 2.04 3.33 -11.63
N GLN A 11 2.05 4.42 -12.40
CA GLN A 11 2.33 4.44 -13.85
C GLN A 11 3.78 4.11 -14.27
N CYS A 12 4.55 3.43 -13.44
CA CYS A 12 5.72 2.68 -13.85
C CYS A 12 5.44 1.23 -13.49
N GLY A 13 5.02 0.42 -14.48
CA GLY A 13 4.63 -0.98 -14.39
C GLY A 13 3.38 -1.20 -13.53
N ASP A 14 2.37 -1.83 -14.09
CA ASP A 14 0.97 -1.93 -13.60
C ASP A 14 0.84 -2.54 -12.18
N ALA A 15 1.27 -1.82 -11.14
CA ALA A 15 1.09 -2.19 -9.75
C ALA A 15 -0.18 -1.52 -9.23
N SER A 16 -1.10 -2.32 -8.70
CA SER A 16 -2.38 -1.85 -8.19
C SER A 16 -2.73 -2.55 -6.89
N CYS A 17 -3.54 -1.91 -6.05
CA CYS A 17 -4.12 -2.59 -4.88
C CYS A 17 -5.48 -2.01 -4.53
N ILE A 18 -6.35 -2.87 -3.99
CA ILE A 18 -7.69 -2.50 -3.54
C ILE A 18 -7.75 -2.63 -2.02
N ILE A 19 -7.95 -1.50 -1.34
CA ILE A 19 -8.09 -1.44 0.12
C ILE A 19 -9.51 -0.99 0.48
N GLU A 20 -10.21 -1.78 1.30
CA GLU A 20 -11.50 -1.42 1.89
C GLU A 20 -11.28 -0.87 3.30
N VAL A 21 -11.84 0.31 3.58
CA VAL A 21 -11.76 0.96 4.89
C VAL A 21 -13.16 1.21 5.46
N ASP A 22 -13.38 0.74 6.69
CA ASP A 22 -14.51 1.09 7.54
C ASP A 22 -14.10 2.23 8.47
N THR A 23 -14.46 3.46 8.09
CA THR A 23 -14.06 4.69 8.80
C THR A 23 -14.69 4.86 10.18
N LYS A 24 -15.58 3.94 10.59
CA LYS A 24 -16.08 3.90 11.97
C LYS A 24 -15.13 3.15 12.91
N ILE A 25 -14.26 2.31 12.35
CA ILE A 25 -13.30 1.49 13.10
C ILE A 25 -11.89 2.04 12.87
N PHE A 26 -11.52 2.29 11.61
CA PHE A 26 -10.28 2.98 11.27
C PHE A 26 -10.55 4.50 11.29
N THR A 27 -10.38 5.09 12.46
CA THR A 27 -10.69 6.50 12.72
C THR A 27 -9.57 7.43 12.23
N GLU A 28 -9.86 8.73 12.18
CA GLU A 28 -8.84 9.75 11.90
C GLU A 28 -7.70 9.76 12.93
N GLU A 29 -7.98 9.42 14.19
CA GLU A 29 -6.97 9.28 15.24
C GLU A 29 -5.97 8.17 14.91
N ILE A 30 -6.46 6.98 14.53
CA ILE A 30 -5.60 5.87 14.09
C ILE A 30 -4.81 6.26 12.84
N ALA A 31 -5.46 6.96 11.90
CA ALA A 31 -4.79 7.43 10.68
C ALA A 31 -3.65 8.42 11.01
N LEU A 32 -3.86 9.35 11.94
CA LEU A 32 -2.83 10.28 12.41
C LEU A 32 -1.69 9.56 13.13
N GLU A 33 -1.97 8.54 13.94
CA GLU A 33 -0.93 7.73 14.57
C GLU A 33 0.00 7.09 13.52
N VAL A 34 -0.58 6.54 12.45
CA VAL A 34 0.19 5.98 11.33
C VAL A 34 1.00 7.08 10.64
N LEU A 35 0.39 8.22 10.32
CA LEU A 35 1.06 9.30 9.60
C LEU A 35 2.22 9.90 10.41
N ASN A 36 2.04 10.10 11.72
CA ASN A 36 3.04 10.68 12.61
C ASN A 36 4.15 9.69 12.99
N PHE A 37 3.95 8.39 12.80
CA PHE A 37 5.00 7.39 13.04
C PHE A 37 6.15 7.55 12.03
N PHE A 38 5.83 7.89 10.78
CA PHE A 38 6.81 8.05 9.72
C PHE A 38 7.25 9.52 9.59
N ASP A 39 8.55 9.74 9.43
CA ASP A 39 9.13 11.06 9.14
C ASP A 39 8.96 11.37 7.64
N TRP A 40 7.71 11.58 7.23
CA TRP A 40 7.35 11.85 5.84
C TRP A 40 6.34 12.99 5.74
N ASP A 41 6.47 13.78 4.67
CA ASP A 41 5.49 14.83 4.37
C ASP A 41 4.20 14.21 3.81
N TRP A 42 3.07 14.64 4.33
CA TRP A 42 1.74 14.31 3.83
C TRP A 42 0.87 15.57 3.76
N ASP A 43 -0.22 15.49 3.00
CA ASP A 43 -1.12 16.63 2.80
C ASP A 43 -1.96 16.88 4.08
N GLU A 44 -1.49 17.78 4.95
CA GLU A 44 -2.16 18.14 6.21
C GLU A 44 -3.54 18.77 6.01
N ASP A 45 -3.80 19.34 4.83
CA ASP A 45 -5.12 19.90 4.46
C ASP A 45 -6.05 18.85 3.82
N GLY A 46 -5.52 17.64 3.55
CA GLY A 46 -6.22 16.54 2.91
C GLY A 46 -7.07 15.68 3.86
N ASP A 47 -7.73 14.65 3.29
CA ASP A 47 -8.43 13.64 4.08
C ASP A 47 -7.41 12.70 4.73
N VAL A 48 -7.21 12.85 6.03
CA VAL A 48 -6.23 12.13 6.85
C VAL A 48 -6.28 10.61 6.63
N VAL A 49 -7.47 10.02 6.57
CA VAL A 49 -7.61 8.57 6.34
C VAL A 49 -7.10 8.19 4.95
N SER A 50 -7.38 9.02 3.94
CA SER A 50 -6.90 8.79 2.58
C SER A 50 -5.38 8.90 2.48
N GLU A 51 -4.78 9.89 3.17
CA GLU A 51 -3.32 10.02 3.25
C GLU A 51 -2.66 8.83 3.95
N ALA A 52 -3.25 8.34 5.05
CA ALA A 52 -2.78 7.13 5.72
C ALA A 52 -2.88 5.92 4.79
N VAL A 53 -3.99 5.74 4.07
CA VAL A 53 -4.18 4.59 3.15
C VAL A 53 -3.20 4.63 1.97
N LYS A 54 -2.78 5.81 1.49
CA LYS A 54 -1.68 5.92 0.52
C LYS A 54 -0.38 5.32 1.06
N LYS A 55 -0.14 5.39 2.36
CA LYS A 55 1.03 4.73 2.97
C LYS A 55 0.92 3.23 3.00
N TYR A 56 -0.26 2.72 3.29
CA TYR A 56 -0.52 1.29 3.18
C TYR A 56 -0.22 0.78 1.77
N SER A 57 -0.69 1.48 0.73
CA SER A 57 -0.44 1.05 -0.66
C SER A 57 1.05 1.08 -1.02
N LEU A 58 1.78 2.13 -0.64
CA LEU A 58 3.24 2.18 -0.86
C LEU A 58 3.97 1.02 -0.19
N GLN A 59 3.66 0.72 1.07
CA GLN A 59 4.28 -0.39 1.80
C GLN A 59 3.91 -1.75 1.18
N ILE A 60 2.66 -1.91 0.73
CA ILE A 60 2.21 -3.10 -0.02
C ILE A 60 3.07 -3.30 -1.27
N PHE A 61 3.29 -2.25 -2.06
CA PHE A 61 4.07 -2.34 -3.30
C PHE A 61 5.56 -2.63 -3.02
N GLN A 62 6.12 -2.05 -1.98
CA GLN A 62 7.50 -2.35 -1.57
C GLN A 62 7.67 -3.81 -1.14
N LEU A 63 6.74 -4.33 -0.34
CA LEU A 63 6.77 -5.74 0.07
C LEU A 63 6.54 -6.69 -1.11
N SER A 64 5.61 -6.36 -2.00
CA SER A 64 5.27 -7.21 -3.15
C SER A 64 6.34 -7.21 -4.24
N ALA A 65 7.13 -6.13 -4.37
CA ALA A 65 8.28 -6.09 -5.27
C ALA A 65 9.45 -6.95 -4.77
N GLY A 66 9.62 -7.09 -3.44
CA GLY A 66 10.73 -7.82 -2.85
C GLY A 66 10.57 -9.34 -2.85
N MET A 67 9.34 -9.86 -2.89
CA MET A 67 9.05 -11.31 -2.85
C MET A 67 7.76 -11.66 -3.59
N ASN A 68 7.68 -12.88 -4.12
CA ASN A 68 6.49 -13.37 -4.81
C ASN A 68 5.43 -13.87 -3.80
N TYR A 69 4.74 -12.94 -3.14
CA TYR A 69 3.69 -13.27 -2.16
C TYR A 69 2.36 -13.65 -2.82
N SER A 70 1.60 -14.53 -2.16
CA SER A 70 0.14 -14.58 -2.35
C SER A 70 -0.53 -13.46 -1.54
N LEU A 71 -1.81 -13.17 -1.78
CA LEU A 71 -2.55 -12.17 -0.98
C LEU A 71 -2.46 -12.43 0.53
N GLN A 72 -2.65 -13.67 0.97
CA GLN A 72 -2.52 -14.02 2.38
C GLN A 72 -1.08 -13.88 2.90
N GLY A 73 -0.09 -14.26 2.09
CA GLY A 73 1.32 -14.10 2.44
C GLY A 73 1.70 -12.64 2.63
N LEU A 74 1.24 -11.77 1.72
CA LEU A 74 1.46 -10.34 1.78
C LEU A 74 0.79 -9.71 3.00
N ILE A 75 -0.47 -10.08 3.29
CA ILE A 75 -1.17 -9.62 4.49
C ILE A 75 -0.41 -10.02 5.76
N SER A 76 0.09 -11.26 5.83
CA SER A 76 0.90 -11.71 6.96
C SER A 76 2.16 -10.89 7.11
N ALA A 77 2.92 -10.70 6.02
CA ALA A 77 4.16 -9.93 6.04
C ALA A 77 3.95 -8.44 6.37
N PHE A 78 2.83 -7.87 5.91
CA PHE A 78 2.44 -6.50 6.21
C PHE A 78 2.09 -6.35 7.70
N ASN A 79 1.37 -7.30 8.29
CA ASN A 79 0.96 -7.23 9.69
C ASN A 79 2.12 -7.31 10.69
N ASP A 80 3.31 -7.75 10.23
CA ASP A 80 4.55 -7.71 10.99
C ASP A 80 5.30 -6.37 10.88
N GLN A 81 4.82 -5.42 10.05
CA GLN A 81 5.41 -4.09 9.91
C GLN A 81 4.99 -3.17 11.07
N GLU A 82 5.95 -2.53 11.70
CA GLU A 82 5.69 -1.49 12.69
C GLU A 82 5.16 -0.21 12.04
N GLY A 83 4.45 0.61 12.82
CA GLY A 83 3.91 1.90 12.35
C GLY A 83 2.57 1.80 11.62
N PHE A 84 2.04 0.59 11.42
CA PHE A 84 0.75 0.37 10.78
C PHE A 84 -0.21 -0.39 11.70
N ALA A 85 -1.49 -0.02 11.68
CA ALA A 85 -2.53 -0.89 12.20
C ALA A 85 -2.64 -2.15 11.29
N PRO A 86 -2.74 -3.37 11.85
CA PRO A 86 -2.79 -4.59 11.05
C PRO A 86 -4.03 -4.64 10.15
N PHE A 87 -3.90 -5.27 8.98
CA PHE A 87 -5.07 -5.62 8.16
C PHE A 87 -5.97 -6.60 8.91
N GLY A 88 -7.25 -6.26 9.00
CA GLY A 88 -8.27 -7.08 9.63
C GLY A 88 -9.56 -6.31 9.92
N LYS A 89 -10.67 -7.05 10.04
CA LYS A 89 -11.98 -6.47 10.38
C LYS A 89 -11.96 -5.69 11.70
N THR A 90 -11.18 -6.15 12.68
CA THR A 90 -11.04 -5.51 13.99
C THR A 90 -10.42 -4.12 13.92
N TYR A 91 -9.56 -3.87 12.93
CA TYR A 91 -8.90 -2.58 12.74
C TYR A 91 -9.56 -1.73 11.65
N GLY A 92 -10.62 -2.22 11.01
CA GLY A 92 -11.37 -1.45 10.02
C GLY A 92 -10.68 -1.28 8.67
N ILE A 93 -9.58 -1.97 8.40
CA ILE A 93 -8.83 -1.87 7.14
C ILE A 93 -8.53 -3.25 6.57
N GLN A 94 -8.78 -3.46 5.28
CA GLN A 94 -8.61 -4.76 4.62
C GLN A 94 -8.02 -4.60 3.21
N LEU A 95 -6.91 -5.28 2.95
CA LEU A 95 -6.41 -5.51 1.60
C LEU A 95 -7.26 -6.61 0.94
N LYS A 96 -7.85 -6.29 -0.21
CA LYS A 96 -8.70 -7.22 -0.97
C LYS A 96 -7.94 -7.89 -2.08
N GLU A 97 -7.22 -7.10 -2.85
CA GLU A 97 -6.54 -7.52 -4.07
C GLU A 97 -5.28 -6.67 -4.22
N PHE A 98 -4.27 -7.25 -4.84
CA PHE A 98 -3.10 -6.51 -5.28
C PHE A 98 -2.54 -7.15 -6.55
N GLU A 99 -2.01 -6.30 -7.41
CA GLU A 99 -1.18 -6.66 -8.55
C GLU A 99 0.21 -6.10 -8.28
N LYS A 100 1.20 -6.98 -8.38
CA LYS A 100 2.60 -6.64 -8.10
C LYS A 100 3.19 -5.90 -9.30
N TYR A 101 4.18 -5.06 -9.02
CA TYR A 101 5.09 -4.60 -10.04
C TYR A 101 5.89 -5.79 -10.59
N GLU A 102 5.79 -6.06 -11.90
CA GLU A 102 6.66 -7.03 -12.58
C GLU A 102 7.77 -6.31 -13.34
N PHE A 103 9.02 -6.61 -12.97
CA PHE A 103 10.18 -6.32 -13.81
C PHE A 103 10.09 -7.22 -15.04
N ALA A 104 9.97 -6.62 -16.23
CA ALA A 104 9.86 -7.36 -17.47
C ALA A 104 11.12 -7.22 -18.31
N ASP A 105 11.69 -8.34 -18.74
CA ASP A 105 12.94 -8.37 -19.54
C ASP A 105 12.81 -7.57 -20.85
N TYR A 106 11.61 -7.47 -21.43
CA TYR A 106 11.39 -6.68 -22.64
C TYR A 106 11.53 -5.16 -22.43
N CYS A 107 11.50 -4.69 -21.18
CA CYS A 107 11.79 -3.30 -20.82
C CYS A 107 13.30 -3.04 -20.69
N LEU A 108 14.15 -4.08 -20.74
CA LEU A 108 15.59 -3.94 -20.72
C LEU A 108 16.11 -3.64 -22.12
N ASP A 109 16.59 -2.41 -22.33
CA ASP A 109 17.34 -2.06 -23.53
C ASP A 109 18.83 -2.39 -23.31
N VAL A 110 19.44 -3.08 -24.28
CA VAL A 110 20.83 -3.51 -24.22
C VAL A 110 21.64 -2.72 -25.23
N GLN A 111 22.54 -1.87 -24.73
CA GLN A 111 23.53 -1.18 -25.56
C GLN A 111 24.90 -1.82 -25.37
N MET A 112 25.51 -2.30 -26.47
CA MET A 112 26.83 -2.92 -26.50
C MET A 112 27.75 -2.13 -27.43
N THR A 113 28.99 -1.90 -27.00
CA THR A 113 30.07 -1.35 -27.84
C THR A 113 31.24 -2.31 -27.86
N GLU A 114 31.77 -2.60 -29.04
CA GLU A 114 32.99 -3.40 -29.26
C GLU A 114 34.09 -2.49 -29.82
N GLU A 115 35.34 -2.70 -29.37
CA GLU A 115 36.55 -2.04 -29.89
C GLU A 115 37.12 -2.78 -31.11
#